data_AF-A0A4Q7DMM7-F1
#
_entry.id   AF-A0A4Q7DMM7-F1
#
_cell.length_a   1.000
_cell.length_b   1.000
_cell.length_c   1.000
_cell.angle_alpha   90.00
_cell.angle_beta   90.00
_cell.angle_gamma   90.00
#
_symmetry.space_group_name_H-M   'P 1'
#
loop_
_entity.id
_entity.type
_entity.pdbx_description
1 polymer ?
#
loop_
_entity_poly.entity_id
_entity_poly.type
_entity_poly.pdbx_seq_one_letter_code
_entity_poly.pdbx_strand_id
1 'polypeptide(L)'
;MVKDLKQAKDVLMTYGVKEDVVEQLNGEQIHQLIAFCIDWVNEPRRNQWVSELALMELSGKGGAAFLASTGIASVVQLRNLTCEQIVDILEEYDVYQDEGLAMQKVRDSIISNQQMKLELHSGIVPSKSVIAGFDKKV
;
A
#
# COMPACT_ATOMS: atom_id res chain seq x y z
N MET A 1 -19.45 12.44 7.03
CA MET A 1 -19.16 11.32 7.94
C MET A 1 -20.30 10.32 7.85
N VAL A 2 -20.02 9.12 7.37
CA VAL A 2 -20.95 7.99 7.47
C VAL A 2 -21.06 7.67 8.96
N LYS A 3 -22.21 7.96 9.59
CA LYS A 3 -22.39 7.83 11.05
C LYS A 3 -22.79 6.42 11.48
N ASP A 4 -23.04 5.54 10.52
CA ASP A 4 -23.52 4.18 10.74
C ASP A 4 -22.64 3.20 9.97
N LEU A 5 -22.01 2.27 10.68
CA LEU A 5 -21.16 1.21 10.10
C LEU A 5 -21.94 0.40 9.06
N LYS A 6 -23.25 0.20 9.25
CA LYS A 6 -24.11 -0.48 8.29
C LYS A 6 -24.16 0.28 6.96
N GLN A 7 -24.35 1.59 7.01
CA GLN A 7 -24.36 2.44 5.82
C GLN A 7 -22.99 2.43 5.12
N ALA A 8 -21.89 2.36 5.88
CA ALA A 8 -20.54 2.28 5.33
C ALA A 8 -20.32 0.96 4.57
N LYS A 9 -20.78 -0.15 5.14
CA LYS A 9 -20.78 -1.47 4.49
C LYS A 9 -21.60 -1.47 3.19
N ASP A 10 -22.80 -0.90 3.22
CA ASP A 10 -23.66 -0.77 2.03
C ASP A 10 -22.95 0.01 0.90
N VAL A 11 -22.24 1.09 1.24
CA VAL A 11 -21.45 1.87 0.27
C VAL A 11 -20.38 1.00 -0.39
N LEU A 12 -19.62 0.20 0.35
CA LEU A 12 -18.61 -0.68 -0.25
C LEU A 12 -19.23 -1.72 -1.19
N MET A 13 -20.41 -2.24 -0.85
CA MET A 13 -21.14 -3.14 -1.74
C MET A 13 -21.55 -2.46 -3.05
N THR A 14 -21.92 -1.17 -3.03
CA THR A 14 -22.18 -0.41 -4.29
C THR A 14 -20.95 -0.25 -5.18
N TYR A 15 -19.74 -0.32 -4.60
CA TYR A 15 -18.48 -0.32 -5.33
C TYR A 15 -18.03 -1.71 -5.80
N GLY A 16 -18.82 -2.75 -5.54
CA GLY A 16 -18.57 -4.11 -6.03
C GLY A 16 -17.75 -4.99 -5.09
N VAL A 17 -17.55 -4.57 -3.83
CA VAL A 17 -17.00 -5.46 -2.80
C VAL A 17 -18.11 -6.43 -2.37
N LYS A 18 -17.81 -7.73 -2.35
CA LYS A 18 -18.80 -8.74 -2.00
C LYS A 18 -19.19 -8.67 -0.53
N GLU A 19 -20.45 -8.96 -0.22
CA GLU A 19 -21.01 -8.92 1.14
C GLU A 19 -20.19 -9.76 2.15
N ASP A 20 -19.78 -10.97 1.75
CA ASP A 20 -18.98 -11.87 2.59
C ASP A 20 -17.59 -11.30 2.93
N VAL A 21 -17.01 -10.51 2.03
CA VAL A 21 -15.76 -9.78 2.27
C VAL A 21 -16.01 -8.60 3.20
N VAL A 22 -17.05 -7.81 2.94
CA VAL A 22 -17.41 -6.61 3.72
C VAL A 22 -17.72 -6.95 5.18
N GLU A 23 -18.38 -8.09 5.44
CA GLU A 23 -18.70 -8.54 6.80
C GLU A 23 -17.47 -8.94 7.62
N GLN A 24 -16.35 -9.29 6.98
CA GLN A 24 -15.10 -9.65 7.65
C GLN A 24 -14.20 -8.44 7.93
N LEU A 25 -14.45 -7.30 7.29
CA LEU A 25 -13.69 -6.08 7.51
C LEU A 25 -14.10 -5.39 8.82
N ASN A 26 -13.10 -4.87 9.53
CA ASN A 26 -13.36 -4.02 10.68
C ASN A 26 -13.73 -2.59 10.27
N GLY A 27 -14.20 -1.78 11.22
CA GLY A 27 -14.66 -0.42 10.93
C GLY A 27 -13.58 0.52 10.38
N GLU A 28 -12.33 0.35 10.80
CA GLU A 28 -11.20 1.16 10.30
C GLU A 28 -10.90 0.83 8.85
N GLN A 29 -10.80 -0.45 8.51
CA GLN A 29 -10.58 -0.93 7.14
C GLN A 29 -11.70 -0.45 6.21
N ILE A 30 -12.96 -0.51 6.67
CA ILE A 30 -14.11 0.00 5.91
C ILE A 30 -13.95 1.50 5.62
N HIS A 31 -13.56 2.29 6.61
CA HIS A 31 -13.35 3.73 6.41
C HIS A 31 -12.20 4.03 5.44
N GLN A 32 -11.09 3.30 5.52
CA GLN A 32 -9.95 3.47 4.60
C GLN A 32 -10.32 3.14 3.16
N LEU A 33 -11.10 2.06 2.94
CA LEU A 33 -11.58 1.70 1.60
C LEU A 33 -12.57 2.74 1.05
N ILE A 34 -13.43 3.30 1.90
CA ILE A 34 -14.33 4.39 1.49
C ILE A 34 -13.54 5.66 1.14
N ALA A 35 -12.53 6.01 1.95
CA ALA A 35 -11.64 7.14 1.66
C ALA A 35 -10.96 6.96 0.30
N PHE A 36 -10.41 5.77 0.04
CA PHE A 36 -9.87 5.41 -1.27
C PHE A 36 -10.90 5.62 -2.39
N CYS A 37 -12.14 5.19 -2.22
CA CYS A 37 -13.17 5.37 -3.25
C CYS A 37 -13.49 6.85 -3.55
N ILE A 38 -13.40 7.72 -2.54
CA ILE A 38 -13.64 9.16 -2.66
C ILE A 38 -12.46 9.81 -3.39
N ASP A 39 -11.23 9.51 -2.98
CA ASP A 39 -10.02 10.12 -3.54
C ASP A 39 -9.80 9.72 -5.01
N TRP A 40 -10.25 8.53 -5.38
CA TRP A 40 -10.12 7.98 -6.73
C TRP A 40 -11.42 7.99 -7.53
N VAL A 41 -12.32 8.95 -7.28
CA VAL A 41 -13.67 9.00 -7.88
C VAL A 41 -13.70 8.93 -9.41
N ASN A 42 -12.67 9.46 -10.07
CA ASN A 42 -12.57 9.52 -11.53
C ASN A 42 -11.78 8.35 -12.16
N GLU A 43 -11.27 7.41 -11.37
CA GLU A 43 -10.49 6.28 -11.88
C GLU A 43 -11.41 5.14 -12.38
N PRO A 44 -11.33 4.76 -13.67
CA PRO A 44 -12.19 3.71 -14.23
C PRO A 44 -12.01 2.34 -13.54
N ARG A 45 -10.83 2.07 -13.00
CA ARG A 45 -10.54 0.81 -12.29
C ARG A 45 -10.79 0.87 -10.78
N ARG A 46 -11.33 1.97 -10.24
CA ARG A 46 -11.56 2.14 -8.80
C ARG A 46 -12.30 0.97 -8.18
N ASN A 47 -13.39 0.52 -8.81
CA ASN A 47 -14.20 -0.58 -8.29
C ASN A 47 -13.43 -1.91 -8.27
N GLN A 48 -12.57 -2.15 -9.26
CA GLN A 48 -11.67 -3.30 -9.23
C GLN A 48 -10.65 -3.17 -8.10
N TRP A 49 -10.04 -1.99 -7.97
CA TRP A 49 -9.00 -1.72 -6.99
C TRP A 49 -9.50 -1.79 -5.54
N VAL A 50 -10.69 -1.25 -5.24
CA VAL A 50 -11.25 -1.35 -3.88
C VAL A 50 -11.53 -2.80 -3.50
N SER A 51 -12.02 -3.64 -4.42
CA SER A 51 -12.22 -5.07 -4.16
C SER A 51 -10.90 -5.80 -3.94
N GLU A 52 -9.86 -5.45 -4.67
CA GLU A 52 -8.52 -6.02 -4.46
C GLU A 52 -7.93 -5.59 -3.12
N LEU A 53 -8.05 -4.31 -2.76
CA LEU A 53 -7.59 -3.80 -1.46
C LEU A 53 -8.33 -4.47 -0.31
N ALA A 54 -9.65 -4.64 -0.42
CA ALA A 54 -10.44 -5.37 0.59
C ALA A 54 -9.95 -6.81 0.79
N LEU A 55 -9.59 -7.51 -0.29
CA LEU A 55 -9.00 -8.85 -0.19
C LEU A 55 -7.60 -8.84 0.41
N MET A 56 -6.78 -7.82 0.11
CA MET A 56 -5.46 -7.66 0.72
C MET A 56 -5.54 -7.48 2.23
N GLU A 57 -6.47 -6.65 2.70
CA GLU A 57 -6.74 -6.45 4.13
C GLU A 57 -7.05 -7.78 4.85
N LEU A 58 -7.83 -8.67 4.21
CA LEU A 58 -8.15 -9.99 4.77
C LEU A 58 -7.02 -11.02 4.62
N SER A 59 -6.10 -10.82 3.68
CA SER A 59 -4.99 -11.75 3.42
C SER A 59 -3.72 -11.46 4.23
N GLY A 60 -3.83 -10.68 5.31
CA GLY A 60 -2.69 -10.31 6.16
C GLY A 60 -1.82 -9.18 5.58
N LYS A 61 -2.27 -8.48 4.54
CA LYS A 61 -1.69 -7.21 4.08
C LYS A 61 -2.51 -6.06 4.66
N GLY A 62 -2.67 -6.07 5.98
CA GLY A 62 -3.38 -5.00 6.69
C GLY A 62 -2.73 -3.66 6.38
N GLY A 63 -3.53 -2.60 6.22
CA GLY A 63 -3.05 -1.24 5.91
C GLY A 63 -2.64 -1.01 4.45
N ALA A 64 -2.86 -1.98 3.55
CA ALA A 64 -2.71 -1.74 2.11
C ALA A 64 -3.70 -0.67 1.62
N ALA A 65 -4.94 -0.68 2.13
CA ALA A 65 -5.93 0.34 1.80
C ALA A 65 -5.51 1.73 2.30
N PHE A 66 -4.88 1.80 3.48
CA PHE A 66 -4.29 3.03 4.02
C PHE A 66 -3.20 3.59 3.09
N LEU A 67 -2.21 2.78 2.71
CA LEU A 67 -1.11 3.20 1.83
C LEU A 67 -1.61 3.68 0.45
N ALA A 68 -2.69 3.07 -0.05
CA ALA A 68 -3.31 3.44 -1.31
C ALA A 68 -4.13 4.74 -1.23
N SER A 69 -4.95 4.91 -0.17
CA SER A 69 -5.78 6.10 0.02
C SER A 69 -4.95 7.35 0.30
N THR A 70 -3.87 7.22 1.07
CA THR A 70 -2.92 8.32 1.35
C THR A 70 -2.04 8.70 0.16
N GLY A 71 -2.12 7.95 -0.95
CA GLY A 71 -1.28 8.20 -2.14
C GLY A 71 0.21 7.91 -1.92
N ILE A 72 0.55 7.16 -0.87
CA ILE A 72 1.92 6.70 -0.61
C ILE A 72 2.31 5.67 -1.68
N ALA A 73 1.39 4.77 -2.02
CA ALA A 73 1.59 3.69 -2.98
C ALA A 73 0.38 3.51 -3.90
N SER A 74 0.61 3.03 -5.12
CA SER A 74 -0.49 2.56 -5.97
C SER A 74 -0.88 1.11 -5.64
N VAL A 75 -2.13 0.75 -5.90
CA VAL A 75 -2.63 -0.63 -5.72
C VAL A 75 -1.80 -1.67 -6.50
N VAL A 76 -1.28 -1.29 -7.67
CA VAL A 76 -0.40 -2.14 -8.48
C VAL A 76 0.92 -2.43 -7.76
N GLN A 77 1.51 -1.42 -7.12
CA GLN A 77 2.74 -1.59 -6.35
C GLN A 77 2.51 -2.48 -5.13
N LEU A 78 1.42 -2.28 -4.39
CA LEU A 78 1.06 -3.05 -3.21
C LEU A 78 0.77 -4.53 -3.51
N ARG A 79 0.20 -4.82 -4.67
CA ARG A 79 -0.04 -6.21 -5.11
C ARG A 79 1.25 -7.03 -5.18
N ASN A 80 2.36 -6.39 -5.58
CA ASN A 80 3.62 -7.06 -5.81
C ASN A 80 4.47 -7.31 -4.56
N LEU A 81 4.06 -6.75 -3.41
CA LEU A 81 4.70 -6.92 -2.12
C LEU A 81 4.16 -8.17 -1.39
N THR A 82 4.96 -8.77 -0.53
CA THR A 82 4.53 -9.85 0.37
C THR A 82 3.78 -9.27 1.58
N CYS A 83 3.14 -10.11 2.39
CA CYS A 83 2.49 -9.66 3.63
C CYS A 83 3.53 -9.08 4.60
N GLU A 84 4.67 -9.75 4.77
CA GLU A 84 5.79 -9.27 5.61
C GLU A 84 6.27 -7.88 5.16
N GLN A 85 6.48 -7.68 3.85
CA GLN A 85 6.92 -6.38 3.33
C GLN A 85 5.93 -5.25 3.62
N ILE A 86 4.62 -5.52 3.55
CA ILE A 86 3.60 -4.51 3.87
C ILE A 86 3.61 -4.18 5.36
N VAL A 87 3.76 -5.18 6.22
CA VAL A 87 3.86 -4.99 7.67
C VAL A 87 5.10 -4.15 8.02
N ASP A 88 6.27 -4.51 7.50
CA ASP A 88 7.52 -3.77 7.73
C ASP A 88 7.40 -2.30 7.29
N ILE A 89 6.76 -2.07 6.14
CA ILE A 89 6.48 -0.71 5.63
C ILE A 89 5.59 0.10 6.58
N LEU A 90 4.58 -0.52 7.18
CA LEU A 90 3.67 0.18 8.10
C LEU A 90 4.35 0.45 9.45
N GLU A 91 5.16 -0.49 9.94
CA GLU A 91 5.99 -0.24 11.12
C GLU A 91 6.96 0.93 10.88
N GLU A 92 7.57 1.01 9.70
CA GLU A 92 8.40 2.16 9.33
C GLU A 92 7.61 3.47 9.34
N TYR A 93 6.37 3.47 8.86
CA TYR A 93 5.51 4.66 8.87
C TYR A 93 5.27 5.18 10.30
N ASP A 94 4.93 4.28 11.22
CA ASP A 94 4.58 4.61 12.61
C ASP A 94 5.78 5.09 13.46
N VAL A 95 7.01 4.78 13.05
CA VAL A 95 8.24 5.18 13.77
C VAL A 95 8.54 6.68 13.63
N TYR A 96 8.09 7.32 12.55
CA TYR A 96 8.39 8.73 12.29
C TYR A 96 7.28 9.64 12.81
N GLN A 97 7.64 10.62 13.66
CA GLN A 97 6.71 11.66 14.12
C GLN A 97 6.35 12.68 13.03
N ASP A 98 7.23 12.84 12.04
CA ASP A 98 7.00 13.72 10.89
C ASP A 98 6.35 12.92 9.77
N GLU A 99 5.09 13.22 9.47
CA GLU A 99 4.28 12.52 8.47
C GLU A 99 4.91 12.61 7.06
N GLY A 100 5.52 13.74 6.70
CA GLY A 100 6.17 13.91 5.40
C GLY A 100 7.40 13.02 5.25
N LEU A 101 8.21 12.94 6.31
CA LEU A 101 9.36 12.05 6.37
C LEU A 101 8.92 10.58 6.36
N ALA A 102 7.87 10.23 7.10
CA ALA A 102 7.29 8.88 7.14
C ALA A 102 6.88 8.42 5.73
N MET A 103 6.10 9.25 5.03
CA MET A 103 5.66 8.96 3.66
C MET A 103 6.83 8.81 2.69
N GLN A 104 7.87 9.65 2.82
CA GLN A 104 9.06 9.56 1.99
C GLN A 104 9.80 8.23 2.22
N LYS A 105 9.99 7.84 3.48
CA LYS A 105 10.69 6.59 3.83
C LYS A 105 9.95 5.36 3.34
N VAL A 106 8.64 5.31 3.51
CA VAL A 106 7.82 4.23 2.96
C VAL A 106 7.98 4.14 1.43
N ARG A 107 7.94 5.27 0.73
CA ARG A 107 8.12 5.28 -0.73
C ARG A 107 9.48 4.72 -1.13
N ASP A 108 10.54 5.12 -0.43
CA ASP A 108 11.90 4.60 -0.67
C ASP A 108 11.96 3.07 -0.44
N SER A 109 11.33 2.56 0.63
CA SER A 109 11.27 1.13 0.94
C SER A 109 10.48 0.32 -0.10
N ILE A 110 9.38 0.87 -0.62
CA ILE A 110 8.61 0.25 -1.72
C ILE A 110 9.46 0.17 -2.99
N ILE A 111 10.18 1.24 -3.34
CA ILE A 111 11.05 1.29 -4.52
C ILE A 111 12.20 0.29 -4.37
N SER A 112 12.87 0.26 -3.21
CA SER A 112 13.96 -0.67 -2.91
C SER A 112 13.55 -2.13 -3.07
N ASN A 113 12.39 -2.50 -2.51
CA ASN A 113 11.82 -3.85 -2.65
C ASN A 113 11.53 -4.24 -4.11
N GLN A 114 11.10 -3.28 -4.94
CA GLN A 114 10.85 -3.50 -6.36
C GLN A 114 12.15 -3.64 -7.16
N GLN A 115 13.19 -2.87 -6.81
CA GLN A 115 14.51 -2.97 -7.41
C GLN A 115 15.21 -4.30 -7.08
N MET A 116 15.17 -4.77 -5.83
CA MET A 116 15.71 -6.09 -5.46
C MET A 116 15.09 -7.22 -6.28
N LYS A 117 13.78 -7.15 -6.55
CA LYS A 117 13.07 -8.16 -7.36
C LYS A 117 13.57 -8.19 -8.81
N LEU A 118 13.94 -7.04 -9.37
CA LEU A 118 14.55 -6.93 -10.70
C LEU A 118 15.97 -7.50 -10.72
N GLU A 119 16.80 -7.18 -9.73
CA GLU A 119 18.19 -7.66 -9.65
C GLU A 119 18.29 -9.20 -9.54
N LEU A 120 17.39 -9.80 -8.75
CA LEU A 120 17.25 -11.26 -8.63
C LEU A 120 16.80 -11.93 -9.93
N HIS A 121 15.94 -11.28 -10.72
CA HIS A 121 15.47 -11.82 -12.01
C HIS A 121 16.44 -11.55 -13.17
N SER A 122 17.27 -10.51 -13.08
CA SER A 122 18.30 -10.20 -14.08
C SER A 122 19.60 -10.99 -13.90
N GLY A 123 19.75 -11.77 -12.82
CA GLY A 123 21.00 -12.49 -12.52
C GLY A 123 22.18 -11.55 -12.27
N ILE A 124 21.92 -10.27 -12.00
CA ILE A 124 22.95 -9.28 -11.69
C ILE A 124 23.01 -9.23 -10.17
N VAL A 125 23.96 -9.98 -9.61
CA VAL A 125 24.31 -9.86 -8.20
C VAL A 125 24.91 -8.45 -8.00
N PRO A 126 24.38 -7.61 -7.10
CA PRO A 126 25.04 -6.34 -6.79
C PRO A 126 26.40 -6.64 -6.16
N SER A 127 27.49 -6.40 -6.89
CA SER A 127 28.82 -6.51 -6.30
C SER A 127 28.99 -5.39 -5.28
N LYS A 128 29.38 -5.74 -4.06
CA LYS A 128 29.70 -4.81 -2.95
C LYS A 128 30.90 -3.88 -3.23
N SER A 129 31.25 -3.59 -4.48
CA SER A 129 32.51 -2.93 -4.85
C SER A 129 32.37 -1.56 -5.54
N VAL A 130 31.21 -0.90 -5.54
CA VAL A 130 31.06 0.45 -6.13
C VAL A 130 30.80 1.55 -5.08
N ILE A 131 31.42 1.42 -3.90
CA ILE A 131 31.61 2.55 -2.97
C ILE A 131 33.11 2.66 -2.66
N ALA A 132 33.92 2.96 -3.69
CA ALA A 132 35.28 3.47 -3.53
C ALA A 132 35.76 4.01 -4.89
N GLY A 133 35.36 5.23 -5.24
CA GLY A 133 35.75 5.81 -6.52
C GLY A 133 35.46 7.29 -6.68
N PHE A 134 35.26 8.02 -5.57
CA PHE A 134 35.26 9.49 -5.55
C PHE A 134 36.32 9.92 -4.54
N ASP A 135 37.58 9.87 -4.96
CA ASP A 135 38.55 10.95 -4.73
C ASP A 135 39.94 10.52 -5.18
N LYS A 136 40.40 11.06 -6.32
CA LYS A 136 41.80 11.47 -6.53
C LYS A 136 41.86 12.51 -7.65
N LYS A 137 41.66 13.77 -7.28
CA LYS A 137 42.30 14.94 -7.89
C LYS A 137 42.54 15.98 -6.80
N VAL A 138 43.73 15.98 -6.20
CA VAL A 138 44.77 17.04 -6.23
C VAL A 138 46.08 16.39 -5.80
#